data_AF-A0A7Y2BHR0-F1
#
_entry.id   AF-A0A7Y2BHR0-F1
#
_cell.length_a   1.000
_cell.length_b   1.000
_cell.length_c   1.000
_cell.angle_alpha   90.00
_cell.angle_beta   90.00
_cell.angle_gamma   90.00
#
_symmetry.space_group_name_H-M   'P 1'
#
loop_
_entity.id
_entity.type
_entity.pdbx_description
1 polymer ?
#
loop_
_entity_poly.entity_id
_entity_poly.type
_entity_poly.pdbx_seq_one_letter_code
_entity_poly.pdbx_strand_id
1 'polypeptide(L)'
;MFRRFAIRDLTILLGTALLWWLSSSAEAGSSLAAALSIGAGVGAAICAYNLHEWAHLIGAHLTQSVYVPAKRLISPFLFSYDAERNTRGQFLVMSLAGFAATALFVVGYILWMPQDQQAGRIALRGALILAGLTVVIEFPIFFRALFGRKVPRTGMFEGPTV
;
A
#
# COMPACT_ATOMS: atom_id res chain seq x y z
N MET A 1 11.16 -13.10 -7.47
CA MET A 1 11.19 -12.17 -6.32
C MET A 1 9.81 -11.95 -5.72
N PHE A 2 8.78 -11.59 -6.49
CA PHE A 2 7.42 -11.32 -5.97
C PHE A 2 6.79 -12.41 -5.11
N ARG A 3 7.11 -13.70 -5.33
CA ARG A 3 6.69 -14.79 -4.43
C ARG A 3 7.10 -14.54 -2.97
N ARG A 4 8.30 -14.00 -2.73
CA ARG A 4 8.79 -13.72 -1.37
C ARG A 4 8.05 -12.53 -0.74
N PHE A 5 7.71 -11.52 -1.54
CA PHE A 5 6.85 -10.42 -1.10
C PHE A 5 5.43 -10.91 -0.79
N ALA A 6 4.85 -11.76 -1.63
CA ALA A 6 3.53 -12.33 -1.38
C ALA A 6 3.50 -13.14 -0.08
N ILE A 7 4.54 -13.93 0.20
CA ILE A 7 4.68 -14.65 1.48
C ILE A 7 4.78 -13.65 2.65
N ARG A 8 5.64 -12.62 2.55
CA ARG A 8 5.76 -11.57 3.58
C ARG A 8 4.40 -10.93 3.88
N ASP A 9 3.70 -10.49 2.84
CA ASP A 9 2.46 -9.73 2.98
C ASP A 9 1.30 -10.60 3.46
N LEU A 10 1.26 -11.87 3.04
CA LEU A 10 0.34 -12.85 3.57
C LEU A 10 0.61 -13.12 5.06
N THR A 11 1.88 -13.24 5.47
CA THR A 11 2.24 -13.40 6.89
C THR A 11 1.83 -12.17 7.70
N ILE A 12 2.01 -10.96 7.18
CA ILE A 12 1.56 -9.72 7.84
C ILE A 12 0.04 -9.71 7.97
N LEU A 13 -0.69 -10.08 6.93
CA LEU A 13 -2.15 -10.14 6.95
C LEU A 13 -2.66 -11.15 7.97
N LEU A 14 -2.12 -12.37 7.96
CA LEU A 14 -2.51 -13.43 8.89
C LEU A 14 -2.15 -13.06 10.34
N GLY A 15 -0.96 -12.48 10.55
CA GLY A 15 -0.55 -11.97 11.86
C GLY A 15 -1.47 -10.86 12.36
N THR A 16 -1.87 -9.94 11.47
CA THR A 16 -2.83 -8.87 11.79
C THR A 16 -4.19 -9.43 12.20
N ALA A 17 -4.71 -10.39 11.43
CA ALA A 17 -5.98 -11.05 11.75
C ALA A 17 -5.91 -11.81 13.09
N LEU A 18 -4.80 -12.49 13.36
CA LEU A 18 -4.56 -13.16 14.64
C LEU A 18 -4.53 -12.16 15.80
N LEU A 19 -3.81 -11.04 15.67
CA LEU A 19 -3.77 -10.00 16.69
C LEU A 19 -5.16 -9.41 16.96
N TRP A 20 -5.96 -9.22 15.90
CA TRP A 20 -7.33 -8.74 16.03
C TRP A 20 -8.22 -9.72 16.78
N TRP A 21 -8.12 -11.00 16.44
CA TRP A 21 -8.87 -12.05 17.12
C TRP A 21 -8.48 -12.17 18.59
N LEU A 22 -7.18 -12.14 18.88
CA LEU A 22 -6.66 -12.15 20.26
C LEU A 22 -7.08 -10.90 21.04
N SER A 23 -7.08 -9.71 20.43
CA SER A 23 -7.52 -8.49 21.09
C SER A 23 -9.00 -8.53 21.44
N SER A 24 -9.81 -9.15 20.59
CA SER A 24 -11.26 -9.32 20.80
C SER A 24 -11.59 -10.37 21.87
N SER A 25 -10.65 -11.30 22.12
CA SER A 25 -10.80 -12.37 23.11
C SER A 25 -10.18 -12.04 24.47
N ALA A 26 -9.36 -10.99 24.54
CA ALA A 26 -8.73 -10.54 25.78
C ALA A 26 -9.72 -9.81 26.70
N GLU A 27 -9.43 -9.80 28.00
CA GLU A 27 -10.24 -9.11 28.99
C GLU A 27 -10.37 -7.62 28.64
N ALA A 28 -11.62 -7.15 28.54
CA ALA A 28 -11.93 -5.78 28.16
C ALA A 28 -11.31 -4.78 29.14
N GLY A 29 -10.61 -3.76 28.61
CA GLY A 29 -9.92 -2.75 29.42
C GLY A 29 -8.53 -3.17 29.93
N SER A 30 -8.11 -4.42 29.72
CA SER A 30 -6.75 -4.85 30.07
C SER A 30 -5.69 -4.17 29.19
N SER A 31 -4.48 -4.01 29.74
CA SER A 31 -3.32 -3.51 28.99
C SER A 31 -2.95 -4.43 27.83
N LEU A 32 -3.16 -5.74 27.98
CA LEU A 32 -2.96 -6.74 26.92
C LEU A 32 -3.93 -6.51 25.76
N ALA A 33 -5.22 -6.35 26.04
CA ALA A 33 -6.22 -6.06 25.01
C ALA A 33 -5.88 -4.77 24.24
N ALA A 34 -5.42 -3.73 24.95
CA ALA A 34 -4.97 -2.48 24.34
C ALA A 34 -3.74 -2.68 23.43
N ALA A 35 -2.71 -3.39 23.89
CA ALA A 35 -1.50 -3.66 23.11
C ALA A 35 -1.80 -4.47 21.84
N LEU A 36 -2.60 -5.53 21.96
CA LEU A 36 -3.04 -6.35 20.82
C LEU A 36 -3.88 -5.53 19.83
N SER A 37 -4.79 -4.68 20.33
CA SER A 37 -5.62 -3.80 19.49
C SER A 37 -4.79 -2.79 18.70
N ILE A 38 -3.75 -2.22 19.33
CA ILE A 38 -2.81 -1.32 18.63
C ILE A 38 -2.08 -2.07 17.52
N GLY A 39 -1.54 -3.26 17.83
CA GLY A 39 -0.86 -4.10 16.85
C GLY A 39 -1.76 -4.48 15.67
N ALA A 40 -3.01 -4.88 15.95
CA ALA A 40 -4.00 -5.21 14.94
C ALA A 40 -4.37 -3.99 14.06
N GLY A 41 -4.61 -2.83 14.68
CA GLY A 41 -4.95 -1.61 13.94
C GLY A 41 -3.80 -1.11 13.06
N VAL A 42 -2.56 -1.11 13.56
CA VAL A 42 -1.37 -0.75 12.77
C VAL A 42 -1.12 -1.78 11.67
N GLY A 43 -1.25 -3.06 11.97
CA GLY A 43 -1.13 -4.15 10.99
C GLY A 43 -2.15 -4.01 9.85
N ALA A 44 -3.38 -3.61 10.16
CA ALA A 44 -4.41 -3.35 9.15
C ALA A 44 -4.05 -2.16 8.25
N ALA A 45 -3.43 -1.11 8.78
CA ALA A 45 -2.92 0.00 7.96
C ALA A 45 -1.76 -0.47 7.06
N ILE A 46 -0.85 -1.31 7.55
CA ILE A 46 0.23 -1.90 6.74
C ILE A 46 -0.36 -2.79 5.62
N CYS A 47 -1.41 -3.57 5.90
CA CYS A 47 -2.09 -4.36 4.88
C CYS A 47 -2.69 -3.48 3.79
N ALA A 48 -3.29 -2.35 4.15
CA ALA A 48 -3.82 -1.37 3.20
C ALA A 48 -2.70 -0.78 2.31
N TYR A 49 -1.55 -0.42 2.91
CA TYR A 49 -0.36 0.00 2.16
C TYR A 49 0.14 -1.07 1.18
N ASN A 50 0.27 -2.32 1.64
CA ASN A 50 0.70 -3.42 0.78
C ASN A 50 -0.27 -3.62 -0.40
N LEU A 51 -1.58 -3.55 -0.16
CA LEU A 51 -2.59 -3.66 -1.22
C LEU A 51 -2.43 -2.56 -2.28
N HIS A 52 -2.14 -1.33 -1.87
CA HIS A 52 -1.84 -0.21 -2.78
C HIS A 52 -0.63 -0.52 -3.67
N GLU A 53 0.48 -0.98 -3.09
CA GLU A 53 1.69 -1.38 -3.83
C GLU A 53 1.43 -2.53 -4.81
N TRP A 54 0.67 -3.55 -4.38
CA TRP A 54 0.27 -4.66 -5.24
C TRP A 54 -0.60 -4.20 -6.40
N ALA A 55 -1.49 -3.23 -6.17
CA ALA A 55 -2.33 -2.67 -7.22
C ALA A 55 -1.52 -1.88 -8.25
N HIS A 56 -0.51 -1.11 -7.83
CA HIS A 56 0.47 -0.54 -8.76
C HIS A 56 1.15 -1.61 -9.62
N LEU A 57 1.61 -2.69 -9.00
CA LEU A 57 2.26 -3.79 -9.72
C LEU A 57 1.31 -4.44 -10.72
N ILE A 58 0.04 -4.66 -10.36
CA ILE A 58 -0.99 -5.19 -11.25
C ILE A 58 -1.20 -4.23 -12.42
N GLY A 59 -1.36 -2.93 -12.18
CA GLY A 59 -1.52 -1.92 -13.24
C GLY A 59 -0.31 -1.85 -14.19
N ALA A 60 0.90 -1.94 -13.65
CA ALA A 60 2.13 -2.05 -14.43
C ALA A 60 2.15 -3.33 -15.28
N HIS A 61 1.75 -4.47 -14.70
CA HIS A 61 1.72 -5.75 -15.39
C HIS A 61 0.67 -5.79 -16.50
N LEU A 62 -0.56 -5.31 -16.24
CA LEU A 62 -1.64 -5.27 -17.22
C LEU A 62 -1.29 -4.44 -18.46
N THR A 63 -0.42 -3.44 -18.30
CA THR A 63 0.05 -2.58 -19.39
C THR A 63 1.42 -2.97 -19.92
N GLN A 64 1.95 -4.13 -19.51
CA GLN A 64 3.25 -4.66 -19.95
C GLN A 64 4.39 -3.66 -19.74
N SER A 65 4.36 -2.95 -18.61
CA SER A 65 5.37 -1.96 -18.27
C SER A 65 6.73 -2.62 -17.97
N VAL A 66 7.81 -1.88 -18.24
CA VAL A 66 9.17 -2.25 -17.83
C VAL A 66 9.41 -1.84 -16.38
N TYR A 67 9.72 -2.79 -15.51
CA TYR A 67 10.04 -2.54 -14.11
C TYR A 67 11.01 -3.56 -13.54
N VAL A 68 11.68 -3.20 -12.44
CA VAL A 68 12.62 -4.07 -11.72
C VAL A 68 12.07 -4.37 -10.33
N PRO A 69 11.88 -5.64 -9.94
CA PRO A 69 11.44 -5.98 -8.58
C PRO A 69 12.44 -5.49 -7.53
N ALA A 70 11.95 -5.06 -6.37
CA ALA A 70 12.81 -4.70 -5.26
C ALA A 70 13.69 -5.88 -4.80
N LYS A 71 14.96 -5.60 -4.51
CA LYS A 71 15.95 -6.64 -4.14
C LYS A 71 15.82 -7.08 -2.67
N ARG A 72 15.29 -6.23 -1.80
CA ARG A 72 15.20 -6.45 -0.34
C ARG A 72 13.74 -6.50 0.09
N LEU A 73 13.39 -7.44 0.97
CA LEU A 73 12.02 -7.59 1.50
C LEU A 73 11.58 -6.46 2.43
N ILE A 74 12.53 -5.69 2.96
CA ILE A 74 12.27 -4.50 3.77
C ILE A 74 12.06 -3.24 2.92
N SER A 75 12.15 -3.35 1.59
CA SER A 75 11.87 -2.23 0.69
C SER A 75 10.44 -1.76 0.91
N PRO A 76 10.19 -0.45 1.03
CA PRO A 76 8.84 0.07 1.09
C PRO A 76 8.09 -0.29 -0.20
N PHE A 77 8.71 -0.04 -1.36
CA PHE A 77 8.13 -0.34 -2.67
C PHE A 77 8.38 -1.78 -3.12
N LEU A 78 7.41 -2.37 -3.84
CA LEU A 78 7.53 -3.73 -4.42
C LEU A 78 8.45 -3.79 -5.65
N PHE A 79 8.51 -2.71 -6.41
CA PHE A 79 9.29 -2.62 -7.64
C PHE A 79 9.71 -1.18 -7.90
N SER A 80 10.62 -1.01 -8.85
CA SER A 80 10.90 0.29 -9.45
C SER A 80 10.46 0.33 -10.90
N TYR A 81 9.82 1.43 -11.26
CA TYR A 81 9.30 1.71 -12.58
C TYR A 81 10.34 2.40 -13.47
N ASP A 82 10.52 1.91 -14.70
CA ASP A 82 11.44 2.53 -15.65
C ASP A 82 10.74 3.66 -16.41
N ALA A 83 10.93 4.91 -15.98
CA ALA A 83 10.27 6.06 -16.60
C ALA A 83 10.73 6.35 -18.05
N GLU A 84 11.86 5.79 -18.49
CA GLU A 84 12.43 6.05 -19.82
C GLU A 84 11.93 5.06 -20.84
N ARG A 85 11.74 3.80 -20.42
CA ARG A 85 11.30 2.70 -21.28
C ARG A 85 9.79 2.50 -21.30
N ASN A 86 9.06 3.25 -20.48
CA ASN A 86 7.61 3.20 -20.44
C ASN A 86 6.95 4.46 -21.01
N THR A 87 5.76 4.25 -21.53
CA THR A 87 4.89 5.30 -22.04
C THR A 87 4.13 6.00 -20.92
N ARG A 88 3.64 7.21 -21.21
CA ARG A 88 2.72 7.93 -20.31
C ARG A 88 1.49 7.11 -19.94
N GLY A 89 0.89 6.42 -20.92
CA GLY A 89 -0.32 5.63 -20.69
C GLY A 89 -0.10 4.51 -19.66
N GLN A 90 1.01 3.79 -19.81
CA GLN A 90 1.44 2.76 -18.85
C GLN A 90 1.60 3.31 -17.44
N PHE A 91 2.27 4.48 -17.30
CA PHE A 91 2.43 5.14 -16.01
C PHE A 91 1.09 5.53 -15.39
N LEU A 92 0.18 6.13 -16.17
CA LEU A 92 -1.13 6.55 -15.68
C LEU A 92 -1.99 5.38 -15.19
N VAL A 93 -2.00 4.25 -15.93
CA VAL A 93 -2.74 3.05 -15.49
C VAL A 93 -2.13 2.45 -14.24
N MET A 94 -0.80 2.35 -14.16
CA MET A 94 -0.10 1.92 -12.94
C MET A 94 -0.50 2.79 -11.75
N SER A 95 -0.41 4.12 -11.87
CA SER A 95 -0.77 5.06 -10.79
C SER A 95 -2.24 4.94 -10.39
N LEU A 96 -3.15 4.92 -11.36
CA LEU A 96 -4.58 4.80 -11.11
C LEU A 96 -4.95 3.50 -10.40
N ALA A 97 -4.26 2.39 -10.69
CA ALA A 97 -4.49 1.13 -9.99
C ALA A 97 -4.19 1.23 -8.49
N GLY A 98 -3.07 1.85 -8.10
CA GLY A 98 -2.75 2.13 -6.70
C GLY A 98 -3.76 3.07 -6.04
N PHE A 99 -4.17 4.14 -6.75
CA PHE A 99 -5.19 5.07 -6.24
C PHE A 99 -6.55 4.40 -6.06
N ALA A 100 -6.95 3.53 -6.99
CA ALA A 100 -8.20 2.79 -6.89
C ALA A 100 -8.18 1.85 -5.68
N ALA A 101 -7.08 1.13 -5.46
CA ALA A 101 -6.91 0.31 -4.26
C ALA A 101 -6.97 1.16 -2.98
N THR A 102 -6.35 2.34 -2.99
CA THR A 102 -6.43 3.30 -1.88
C THR A 102 -7.85 3.72 -1.56
N ALA A 103 -8.59 4.16 -2.58
CA ALA A 103 -9.98 4.55 -2.42
C ALA A 103 -10.84 3.37 -1.90
N LEU A 104 -10.63 2.17 -2.46
CA LEU A 104 -11.38 0.98 -2.06
C LEU A 104 -11.14 0.59 -0.60
N PHE A 105 -9.90 0.59 -0.11
CA PHE A 105 -9.66 0.24 1.29
C PHE A 105 -10.16 1.33 2.24
N VAL A 106 -10.05 2.63 1.89
CA VAL A 106 -10.58 3.71 2.73
C VAL A 106 -12.09 3.58 2.85
N VAL A 107 -12.79 3.43 1.72
CA VAL A 107 -14.24 3.20 1.71
C VAL A 107 -14.58 1.94 2.50
N GLY A 108 -13.83 0.85 2.30
CA GLY A 108 -14.07 -0.38 3.02
C GLY A 108 -13.89 -0.25 4.53
N TYR A 109 -12.90 0.52 4.98
CA TYR A 109 -12.68 0.76 6.41
C TYR A 109 -13.76 1.67 7.00
N ILE A 110 -14.27 2.64 6.24
CA ILE A 110 -15.39 3.48 6.69
C ILE A 110 -16.67 2.66 6.83
N LEU A 111 -16.95 1.76 5.88
CA LEU A 111 -18.22 1.03 5.83
C LEU A 111 -18.26 -0.23 6.70
N TRP A 112 -17.15 -0.95 6.84
CA TRP A 112 -17.15 -2.30 7.43
C TRP A 112 -16.24 -2.46 8.65
N MET A 113 -15.32 -1.55 8.91
CA MET A 113 -14.40 -1.71 10.04
C MET A 113 -15.09 -1.31 11.35
N PRO A 114 -15.10 -2.15 12.40
CA PRO A 114 -15.81 -1.87 13.66
C PRO A 114 -15.16 -0.72 14.42
N GLN A 115 -15.79 0.46 14.38
CA GLN A 115 -15.26 1.70 14.98
C GLN A 115 -15.48 1.82 16.50
N ASP A 116 -16.29 0.94 17.07
CA ASP A 116 -16.40 0.72 18.51
C ASP A 116 -15.11 0.11 19.10
N GLN A 117 -14.36 -0.64 18.28
CA GLN A 117 -13.08 -1.24 18.66
C GLN A 117 -11.90 -0.27 18.46
N GLN A 118 -10.93 -0.30 19.38
CA GLN A 118 -9.71 0.51 19.27
C GLN A 118 -8.91 0.17 18.00
N ALA A 119 -8.81 -1.11 17.65
CA ALA A 119 -8.14 -1.55 16.43
C ALA A 119 -8.77 -0.94 15.17
N GLY A 120 -10.11 -0.89 15.08
CA GLY A 120 -10.84 -0.29 13.96
C GLY A 120 -10.59 1.20 13.79
N ARG A 121 -10.56 1.95 14.90
CA ARG A 121 -10.24 3.38 14.88
C ARG A 121 -8.80 3.64 14.43
N ILE A 122 -7.85 2.84 14.89
CA ILE A 122 -6.44 2.95 14.49
C ILE A 122 -6.28 2.61 13.01
N ALA A 123 -6.89 1.51 12.55
CA ALA A 123 -6.86 1.08 11.17
C ALA A 123 -7.39 2.17 10.22
N LEU A 124 -8.56 2.76 10.53
CA LEU A 124 -9.13 3.84 9.73
C LEU A 124 -8.24 5.09 9.71
N ARG A 125 -7.71 5.52 10.86
CA ARG A 125 -6.80 6.68 10.93
C ARG A 125 -5.52 6.43 10.13
N GLY A 126 -4.93 5.24 10.24
CA GLY A 126 -3.76 4.83 9.46
C GLY A 126 -4.06 4.82 7.96
N ALA A 127 -5.21 4.29 7.55
CA ALA A 127 -5.68 4.32 6.17
C ALA A 127 -5.84 5.74 5.63
N LEU A 128 -6.42 6.65 6.41
CA LEU A 128 -6.55 8.06 6.02
C LEU A 128 -5.20 8.78 5.91
N ILE A 129 -4.24 8.48 6.81
CA ILE A 129 -2.87 9.00 6.71
C ILE A 129 -2.21 8.51 5.42
N LEU A 130 -2.30 7.22 5.11
CA LEU A 130 -1.75 6.65 3.87
C LEU A 130 -2.38 7.29 2.63
N ALA A 131 -3.70 7.44 2.60
CA ALA A 131 -4.39 8.15 1.51
C ALA A 131 -3.93 9.61 1.39
N GLY A 132 -3.75 10.30 2.52
CA GLY A 132 -3.20 11.65 2.56
C GLY A 132 -1.78 11.72 2.00
N LEU A 133 -0.91 10.75 2.31
CA LEU A 133 0.43 10.65 1.75
C LEU A 133 0.39 10.43 0.23
N THR A 134 -0.48 9.54 -0.27
CA THR A 134 -0.68 9.35 -1.72
C THR A 134 -1.11 10.66 -2.38
N VAL A 135 -2.03 11.43 -1.77
CA VAL A 135 -2.44 12.74 -2.31
C VAL A 135 -1.29 13.75 -2.30
N VAL A 136 -0.47 13.81 -1.24
CA VAL A 136 0.61 14.80 -1.16
C VAL A 136 1.80 14.43 -2.04
N ILE A 137 2.13 13.15 -2.15
CA ILE A 137 3.35 12.68 -2.81
C ILE A 137 3.09 12.27 -4.26
N GLU A 138 2.05 11.47 -4.50
CA GLU A 138 1.86 10.82 -5.80
C GLU A 138 0.98 11.64 -6.74
N PHE A 139 -0.05 12.33 -6.24
CA PHE A 139 -0.92 13.13 -7.10
C PHE A 139 -0.16 14.22 -7.86
N PRO A 140 0.80 14.98 -7.28
CA PRO A 140 1.57 15.94 -8.04
C PRO A 140 2.32 15.32 -9.23
N ILE A 141 2.89 14.12 -9.02
CA ILE A 141 3.61 13.37 -10.05
C ILE A 141 2.61 12.89 -11.11
N PHE A 142 1.48 12.34 -10.69
CA PHE A 142 0.40 11.89 -11.55
C PHE A 142 -0.15 13.01 -12.43
N PHE A 143 -0.52 14.16 -11.86
CA PHE A 143 -1.05 15.29 -12.62
C PHE A 143 0.00 15.88 -13.56
N ARG A 144 1.27 15.92 -13.15
CA ARG A 144 2.37 16.29 -14.05
C ARG A 144 2.48 15.33 -15.23
N ALA A 145 2.29 14.03 -15.02
CA ALA A 145 2.27 13.04 -16.11
C ALA A 145 1.02 13.21 -16.99
N LEU A 146 -0.15 13.43 -16.37
CA LEU A 146 -1.45 13.55 -17.03
C LEU A 146 -1.47 14.72 -18.01
N PHE A 147 -1.02 15.89 -17.56
CA PHE A 147 -0.95 17.11 -18.38
C PHE A 147 0.35 17.23 -19.17
N GLY A 148 1.35 16.40 -18.85
CA GLY A 148 2.64 16.36 -19.51
C GLY A 148 2.69 15.47 -20.75
N ARG A 149 3.83 15.54 -21.45
CA ARG A 149 4.15 14.70 -22.61
C ARG A 149 5.06 13.51 -22.29
N LYS A 150 5.65 13.46 -21.09
CA LYS A 150 6.62 12.44 -20.67
C LYS A 150 6.29 11.92 -19.28
N VAL A 151 6.67 10.68 -18.99
CA VAL A 151 6.65 10.14 -17.63
C VAL A 151 7.62 10.98 -16.78
N PRO A 152 7.19 11.52 -15.62
CA PRO A 152 8.10 12.24 -14.75
C PRO A 152 9.20 11.31 -14.24
N ARG A 153 10.46 11.70 -14.41
CA ARG A 153 11.57 11.05 -13.70
C ARG A 153 11.43 11.39 -12.22
N THR A 154 11.07 10.41 -11.41
CA THR A 154 11.26 10.51 -9.96
C THR A 154 12.74 10.23 -9.72
N GLY A 155 13.48 11.20 -9.18
CA GLY A 155 14.95 11.16 -9.03
C GLY A 155 15.50 10.07 -8.10
N MET A 156 14.73 9.01 -7.81
CA MET A 156 15.17 7.87 -7.01
C MET A 156 15.83 6.76 -7.86
N PHE A 157 15.99 6.95 -9.18
CA PHE A 157 16.59 5.98 -10.07
C PHE A 157 17.79 6.54 -10.85
N GLU A 158 18.98 6.18 -10.40
CA GLU A 158 20.01 5.68 -11.30
C GLU A 158 19.75 4.17 -11.41
N GLY A 159 19.25 3.69 -12.55
CA GLY A 159 19.11 2.26 -12.77
C GLY A 159 20.46 1.55 -12.66
N PRO A 160 20.52 0.21 -12.51
CA PRO A 160 21.79 -0.48 -12.65
C PRO A 160 22.33 -0.19 -14.05
N THR A 161 23.48 0.49 -14.13
CA THR A 161 24.35 0.35 -15.30
C THR A 161 24.58 -1.15 -15.47
N VAL A 162 24.22 -1.64 -16.66
CA VAL A 162 24.46 -3.00 -17.17
C VAL A 162 25.54 -3.78 -16.44
#